data_AF-A0A7C1B6N9-F1
#
_entry.id   AF-A0A7C1B6N9-F1
#
_cell.length_a   1.000
_cell.length_b   1.000
_cell.length_c   1.000
_cell.angle_alpha   90.00
_cell.angle_beta   90.00
_cell.angle_gamma   90.00
#
_symmetry.space_group_name_H-M   'P 1'
#
loop_
_entity.id
_entity.type
_entity.pdbx_description
1 polymer ?
#
loop_
_entity_poly.entity_id
_entity_poly.type
_entity_poly.pdbx_seq_one_letter_code
_entity_poly.pdbx_strand_id
1 'polypeptide(L)'
;LIASTIPVSTAGSHANIVITDVKPTDLSPGDTRDVTLTIKNDGSRDARHITLNFQSTAYVSVIGSSVVYIHSLNAWTSKDVTIKVHVAEGAPDGTYEVPITCSFDEYYYTATQGYVTAPMTPTQLGIVFNVRGEIIIDVADVTTDPTEVRPGDDYVTVTATLSNSGEGQAKEVKAVLECPEGFKPSKSATNIAYIGILNPGSQSVATFHIDVEDGIRDGYYSLPLRITYKDTNNNDYSITRDLRILVEPKPDFEVTSVKISPETIRSGNHVRLEITVKNTGSEDAKSVEIRAIRKATQPFDFDERSCYIGDLDVGEEGIGALSFDVENPADAREYLLKVRIRCTGDPDVGDYNVYTFDRTVPVTVSPGAAKHEMQARYAVFIGALIVLFGGIYYYLKGRK
;
A
#
# COMPACT_ATOMS: atom_id res chain seq x y z
N LEU A 1 -24.60 -29.99 4.09
CA LEU A 1 -25.55 -30.95 4.70
C LEU A 1 -26.38 -30.20 5.72
N ILE A 2 -27.45 -29.52 5.28
CA ILE A 2 -28.42 -28.91 6.17
C ILE A 2 -29.71 -29.67 5.92
N ALA A 3 -30.15 -30.39 6.95
CA ALA A 3 -31.36 -31.17 6.93
C ALA A 3 -32.54 -30.21 6.67
N SER A 4 -33.22 -30.40 5.55
CA SER A 4 -34.63 -30.01 5.45
C SER A 4 -35.32 -30.56 6.70
N THR A 5 -35.98 -29.71 7.48
CA THR A 5 -36.87 -30.19 8.52
C THR A 5 -38.08 -30.82 7.83
N ILE A 6 -37.92 -32.08 7.44
CA ILE A 6 -39.01 -32.93 6.98
C ILE A 6 -39.84 -33.20 8.23
N PRO A 7 -41.12 -32.78 8.29
CA PRO A 7 -41.99 -33.30 9.32
C PRO A 7 -41.98 -34.83 9.18
N VAL A 8 -41.53 -35.53 10.23
CA VAL A 8 -41.60 -36.99 10.30
C VAL A 8 -43.08 -37.36 10.21
N SER A 9 -43.51 -37.76 9.02
CA SER A 9 -44.84 -38.28 8.79
C SER A 9 -44.86 -39.67 9.38
N THR A 10 -45.70 -39.86 10.40
CA THR A 10 -46.25 -41.18 10.73
C THR A 10 -46.72 -41.83 9.42
N ALA A 11 -46.49 -43.14 9.26
CA ALA A 11 -47.01 -43.89 8.11
C ALA A 11 -48.54 -43.75 8.09
N GLY A 12 -49.01 -42.74 7.37
CA GLY A 12 -50.40 -42.32 7.35
C GLY A 12 -51.17 -43.20 6.41
N SER A 13 -52.35 -43.65 6.84
CA SER A 13 -53.32 -44.36 6.01
C SER A 13 -53.95 -43.50 4.91
N HIS A 14 -53.35 -42.33 4.60
CA HIS A 14 -53.83 -41.29 3.69
C HIS A 14 -52.79 -41.03 2.58
N ALA A 15 -53.20 -40.35 1.51
CA ALA A 15 -52.25 -39.83 0.52
C ALA A 15 -51.40 -38.70 1.14
N ASN A 16 -50.12 -38.61 0.79
CA ASN A 16 -49.19 -37.62 1.36
C ASN A 16 -48.23 -37.11 0.28
N ILE A 17 -48.42 -35.87 -0.17
CA ILE A 17 -47.55 -35.27 -1.19
C ILE A 17 -46.37 -34.57 -0.52
N VAL A 18 -45.16 -34.99 -0.90
CA VAL A 18 -43.90 -34.42 -0.43
C VAL A 18 -42.96 -34.13 -1.61
N ILE A 19 -42.02 -33.21 -1.42
CA ILE A 19 -40.93 -32.96 -2.35
C ILE A 19 -39.69 -33.67 -1.82
N THR A 20 -39.16 -34.63 -2.58
CA THR A 20 -38.02 -35.45 -2.13
C THR A 20 -36.68 -35.01 -2.69
N ASP A 21 -36.68 -34.28 -3.82
CA ASP A 21 -35.45 -33.79 -4.46
C ASP A 21 -35.74 -32.50 -5.23
N VAL A 22 -34.76 -31.60 -5.29
CA VAL A 22 -34.80 -30.33 -6.04
C VAL A 22 -33.43 -30.12 -6.66
N LYS A 23 -33.37 -29.92 -7.98
CA LYS A 23 -32.10 -29.73 -8.71
C LYS A 23 -32.23 -28.71 -9.84
N PRO A 24 -31.31 -27.72 -9.95
CA PRO A 24 -30.27 -27.36 -8.97
C PRO A 24 -30.85 -26.60 -7.76
N THR A 25 -30.12 -26.59 -6.64
CA THR A 25 -30.44 -25.75 -5.46
C THR A 25 -29.50 -24.54 -5.32
N ASP A 26 -28.32 -24.58 -5.92
CA ASP A 26 -27.39 -23.44 -5.93
C ASP A 26 -27.65 -22.59 -7.18
N LEU A 27 -27.89 -21.29 -6.97
CA LEU A 27 -28.16 -20.27 -7.98
C LEU A 27 -27.25 -19.05 -7.75
N SER A 28 -27.07 -18.22 -8.77
CA SER A 28 -26.38 -16.92 -8.64
C SER A 28 -27.32 -15.74 -8.91
N PRO A 29 -27.05 -14.54 -8.37
CA PRO A 29 -27.79 -13.33 -8.73
C PRO A 29 -27.84 -13.13 -10.25
N GLY A 30 -29.02 -12.77 -10.78
CA GLY A 30 -29.25 -12.65 -12.22
C GLY A 30 -29.49 -13.98 -12.97
N ASP A 31 -29.25 -15.14 -12.35
CA ASP A 31 -29.48 -16.43 -13.01
C ASP A 31 -30.95 -16.61 -13.38
N THR A 32 -31.19 -17.21 -14.54
CA THR A 32 -32.49 -17.81 -14.90
C THR A 32 -32.27 -19.28 -15.24
N ARG A 33 -32.85 -20.19 -14.46
CA ARG A 33 -32.63 -21.64 -14.62
C ARG A 33 -33.90 -22.46 -14.51
N ASP A 34 -33.88 -23.59 -15.20
CA ASP A 34 -34.89 -24.62 -15.04
C ASP A 34 -34.54 -25.50 -13.83
N VAL A 35 -35.49 -25.63 -12.90
CA VAL A 35 -35.38 -26.38 -11.66
C VAL A 35 -36.32 -27.57 -11.72
N THR A 36 -35.77 -28.77 -11.54
CA THR A 36 -36.53 -30.01 -11.51
C THR A 36 -36.79 -30.43 -10.07
N LEU A 37 -38.06 -30.71 -9.76
CA LEU A 37 -38.54 -31.19 -8.48
C LEU A 37 -39.05 -32.61 -8.62
N THR A 38 -38.63 -33.49 -7.71
CA THR A 38 -39.22 -34.84 -7.60
C THR A 38 -40.34 -34.81 -6.56
N ILE A 39 -41.57 -34.90 -7.04
CA ILE A 39 -42.78 -34.95 -6.22
C ILE A 39 -43.10 -36.41 -5.93
N LYS A 40 -43.19 -36.79 -4.65
CA LYS A 40 -43.51 -38.16 -4.22
C LYS A 40 -44.83 -38.17 -3.48
N ASN A 41 -45.65 -39.19 -3.75
CA ASN A 41 -46.72 -39.58 -2.86
C ASN A 41 -46.16 -40.59 -1.84
N ASP A 42 -45.86 -40.11 -0.63
CA ASP A 42 -45.34 -40.92 0.48
C ASP A 42 -46.47 -41.51 1.35
N GLY A 43 -47.70 -41.49 0.82
CA GLY A 43 -48.89 -42.05 1.45
C GLY A 43 -49.26 -43.43 0.91
N SER A 44 -50.10 -44.14 1.65
CA SER A 44 -50.58 -45.48 1.27
C SER A 44 -51.79 -45.47 0.31
N ARG A 45 -52.33 -44.29 0.00
CA ARG A 45 -53.46 -44.08 -0.95
C ARG A 45 -52.98 -43.26 -2.14
N ASP A 46 -53.70 -43.38 -3.26
CA ASP A 46 -53.38 -42.61 -4.46
C ASP A 46 -53.76 -41.13 -4.27
N ALA A 47 -53.03 -40.23 -4.92
CA ALA A 47 -53.35 -38.81 -4.95
C ALA A 47 -53.86 -38.42 -6.35
N ARG A 48 -54.88 -37.56 -6.42
CA ARG A 48 -55.47 -37.04 -7.66
C ARG A 48 -55.61 -35.52 -7.62
N HIS A 49 -55.70 -34.92 -8.81
CA HIS A 49 -55.90 -33.48 -9.00
C HIS A 49 -54.88 -32.62 -8.24
N ILE A 50 -53.62 -33.09 -8.17
CA ILE A 50 -52.57 -32.44 -7.41
C ILE A 50 -52.24 -31.11 -8.09
N THR A 51 -52.39 -30.02 -7.36
CA THR A 51 -52.10 -28.67 -7.80
C THR A 51 -51.06 -28.05 -6.87
N LEU A 52 -49.90 -27.72 -7.44
CA LEU A 52 -48.81 -27.04 -6.76
C LEU A 52 -48.80 -25.57 -7.21
N ASN A 53 -48.99 -24.65 -6.27
CA ASN A 53 -48.94 -23.22 -6.53
C ASN A 53 -47.68 -22.61 -5.88
N PHE A 54 -46.73 -22.19 -6.70
CA PHE A 54 -45.44 -21.64 -6.28
C PHE A 54 -45.54 -20.13 -6.07
N GLN A 55 -45.03 -19.63 -4.95
CA GLN A 55 -45.06 -18.22 -4.58
C GLN A 55 -43.69 -17.57 -4.80
N SER A 56 -43.61 -16.57 -5.68
CA SER A 56 -42.41 -15.75 -5.82
C SER A 56 -42.10 -14.96 -4.55
N THR A 57 -40.82 -14.79 -4.23
CA THR A 57 -40.32 -13.97 -3.12
C THR A 57 -39.66 -12.69 -3.63
N ALA A 58 -39.10 -11.89 -2.72
CA ALA A 58 -38.41 -10.64 -3.06
C ALA A 58 -37.21 -10.84 -4.01
N TYR A 59 -36.49 -11.96 -3.89
CA TYR A 59 -35.26 -12.22 -4.64
C TYR A 59 -35.33 -13.43 -5.57
N VAL A 60 -36.27 -14.35 -5.36
CA VAL A 60 -36.44 -15.55 -6.18
C VAL A 60 -37.85 -15.60 -6.75
N SER A 61 -37.96 -15.51 -8.07
CA SER A 61 -39.23 -15.46 -8.79
C SER A 61 -39.42 -16.70 -9.66
N VAL A 62 -40.66 -17.21 -9.71
CA VAL A 62 -41.04 -18.27 -10.66
C VAL A 62 -41.50 -17.62 -11.96
N ILE A 63 -40.85 -17.99 -13.05
CA ILE A 63 -41.09 -17.43 -14.39
C ILE A 63 -42.01 -18.36 -15.18
N GLY A 64 -43.07 -17.80 -15.78
CA GLY A 64 -44.04 -18.55 -16.56
C GLY A 64 -45.20 -19.04 -15.69
N SER A 65 -45.54 -20.33 -15.77
CA SER A 65 -46.64 -20.90 -14.97
C SER A 65 -46.20 -21.10 -13.53
N SER A 66 -46.79 -20.34 -12.61
CA SER A 66 -46.65 -20.56 -11.16
C SER A 66 -47.48 -21.73 -10.64
N VAL A 67 -48.27 -22.37 -11.50
CA VAL A 67 -49.10 -23.52 -11.16
C VAL A 67 -48.65 -24.75 -11.95
N VAL A 68 -48.43 -25.85 -11.23
CA VAL A 68 -48.21 -27.16 -11.83
C VAL A 68 -49.36 -28.08 -11.44
N TYR A 69 -49.88 -28.79 -12.44
CA TYR A 69 -50.95 -29.76 -12.26
C TYR A 69 -50.51 -31.18 -12.59
N ILE A 70 -50.77 -32.11 -11.68
CA ILE A 70 -50.52 -33.55 -11.86
C ILE A 70 -51.85 -34.28 -11.69
N HIS A 71 -52.32 -34.92 -12.77
CA HIS A 71 -53.59 -35.64 -12.78
C HIS A 71 -53.71 -36.69 -11.67
N SER A 72 -52.70 -37.54 -11.52
CA SER A 72 -52.66 -38.58 -10.50
C SER A 72 -51.23 -38.99 -10.18
N LEU A 73 -51.00 -39.40 -8.93
CA LEU A 73 -49.76 -39.98 -8.45
C LEU A 73 -50.09 -41.15 -7.51
N ASN A 74 -49.76 -42.37 -7.93
CA ASN A 74 -50.09 -43.58 -7.17
C ASN A 74 -49.32 -43.61 -5.85
N ALA A 75 -49.82 -44.38 -4.89
CA ALA A 75 -49.15 -44.62 -3.61
C ALA A 75 -47.68 -45.02 -3.82
N TRP A 76 -46.78 -44.41 -3.05
CA TRP A 76 -45.32 -44.65 -3.07
C TRP A 76 -44.60 -44.35 -4.40
N THR A 77 -45.25 -43.67 -5.34
CA THR A 77 -44.63 -43.28 -6.63
C THR A 77 -44.19 -41.82 -6.65
N SER A 78 -43.24 -41.52 -7.53
CA SER A 78 -42.71 -40.17 -7.74
C SER A 78 -42.88 -39.71 -9.18
N LYS A 79 -42.93 -38.39 -9.37
CA LYS A 79 -42.95 -37.74 -10.67
C LYS A 79 -42.10 -36.47 -10.65
N ASP A 80 -41.28 -36.31 -11.69
CA ASP A 80 -40.50 -35.09 -11.86
C ASP A 80 -41.33 -33.99 -12.55
N VAL A 81 -41.12 -32.77 -12.07
CA VAL A 81 -41.75 -31.54 -12.55
C VAL A 81 -40.66 -30.50 -12.72
N THR A 82 -40.68 -29.76 -13.83
CA THR A 82 -39.74 -28.66 -14.06
C THR A 82 -40.44 -27.31 -13.97
N ILE A 83 -39.86 -26.38 -13.22
CA ILE A 83 -40.26 -24.97 -13.17
C ILE A 83 -39.09 -24.09 -13.62
N LYS A 84 -39.36 -22.88 -14.09
CA LYS A 84 -38.31 -21.90 -14.39
C LYS A 84 -38.24 -20.88 -13.26
N VAL A 85 -37.04 -20.64 -12.73
CA VAL A 85 -36.79 -19.72 -11.62
C VAL A 85 -35.79 -18.65 -12.06
N HIS A 86 -36.03 -17.41 -11.66
CA HIS A 86 -35.12 -16.29 -11.85
C HIS A 86 -34.76 -15.65 -10.51
N VAL A 87 -33.46 -15.43 -10.29
CA VAL A 87 -32.92 -14.72 -9.14
C VAL A 87 -32.67 -13.27 -9.53
N ALA A 88 -33.19 -12.33 -8.73
CA ALA A 88 -32.99 -10.91 -8.96
C ALA A 88 -31.48 -10.55 -9.01
N GLU A 89 -31.12 -9.59 -9.85
CA GLU A 89 -29.79 -8.98 -9.82
C GLU A 89 -29.54 -8.34 -8.44
N GLY A 90 -28.32 -8.45 -7.92
CA GLY A 90 -27.99 -7.92 -6.59
C GLY A 90 -28.58 -8.70 -5.42
N ALA A 91 -29.19 -9.88 -5.63
CA ALA A 91 -29.70 -10.72 -4.55
C ALA A 91 -28.56 -11.06 -3.56
N PRO A 92 -28.69 -10.72 -2.27
CA PRO A 92 -27.64 -11.00 -1.30
C PRO A 92 -27.35 -12.50 -1.17
N ASP A 93 -26.12 -12.84 -0.83
CA ASP A 93 -25.75 -14.19 -0.40
C ASP A 93 -26.70 -14.70 0.70
N GLY A 94 -27.30 -15.86 0.47
CA GLY A 94 -28.20 -16.42 1.45
C GLY A 94 -29.05 -17.58 0.95
N THR A 95 -29.95 -17.99 1.83
CA THR A 95 -30.87 -19.09 1.59
C THR A 95 -32.28 -18.52 1.44
N TYR A 96 -32.91 -18.86 0.32
CA TYR A 96 -34.21 -18.33 -0.08
C TYR A 96 -35.21 -19.47 -0.23
N GLU A 97 -36.28 -19.44 0.56
CA GLU A 97 -37.38 -20.39 0.46
C GLU A 97 -38.46 -19.87 -0.48
N VAL A 98 -38.88 -20.70 -1.44
CA VAL A 98 -40.05 -20.48 -2.28
C VAL A 98 -41.20 -21.32 -1.71
N PRO A 99 -42.21 -20.68 -1.10
CA PRO A 99 -43.37 -21.39 -0.55
C PRO A 99 -44.23 -21.98 -1.67
N ILE A 100 -44.82 -23.14 -1.39
CA ILE A 100 -45.66 -23.88 -2.32
C ILE A 100 -46.93 -24.31 -1.59
N THR A 101 -48.08 -23.84 -2.06
CA THR A 101 -49.37 -24.38 -1.60
C THR A 101 -49.74 -25.58 -2.45
N CYS A 102 -49.81 -26.76 -1.82
CA CYS A 102 -50.19 -28.01 -2.45
C CYS A 102 -51.63 -28.38 -2.06
N SER A 103 -52.49 -28.58 -3.07
CA SER A 103 -53.86 -29.11 -2.88
C SER A 103 -54.03 -30.37 -3.71
N PHE A 104 -54.68 -31.39 -3.16
CA PHE A 104 -54.90 -32.67 -3.83
C PHE A 104 -56.07 -33.41 -3.19
N ASP A 105 -56.61 -34.38 -3.92
CA ASP A 105 -57.59 -35.33 -3.41
C ASP A 105 -56.92 -36.68 -3.14
N GLU A 106 -57.30 -37.37 -2.07
CA GLU A 106 -56.95 -38.78 -1.89
C GLU A 106 -57.95 -39.69 -2.62
N TYR A 107 -57.46 -40.81 -3.14
CA TYR A 107 -58.23 -41.81 -3.85
C TYR A 107 -57.98 -43.21 -3.31
N TYR A 108 -59.05 -43.88 -2.88
CA TYR A 108 -58.96 -45.20 -2.25
C TYR A 108 -60.26 -46.01 -2.39
N TYR A 109 -60.17 -47.30 -2.12
CA TYR A 109 -61.32 -48.21 -2.15
C TYR A 109 -61.86 -48.48 -0.74
N THR A 110 -63.18 -48.51 -0.60
CA THR A 110 -63.89 -48.96 0.60
C THR A 110 -64.92 -50.02 0.23
N ALA A 111 -65.12 -51.01 1.11
CA ALA A 111 -66.10 -52.08 0.87
C ALA A 111 -67.56 -51.57 0.83
N THR A 112 -67.84 -50.42 1.44
CA THR A 112 -69.19 -49.83 1.56
C THR A 112 -69.53 -48.86 0.43
N GLN A 113 -68.56 -48.08 -0.07
CA GLN A 113 -68.81 -47.00 -1.05
C GLN A 113 -68.09 -47.22 -2.38
N GLY A 114 -67.30 -48.30 -2.52
CA GLY A 114 -66.45 -48.50 -3.68
C GLY A 114 -65.27 -47.51 -3.68
N TYR A 115 -64.92 -46.99 -4.85
CA TYR A 115 -63.86 -45.99 -4.98
C TYR A 115 -64.34 -44.61 -4.51
N VAL A 116 -63.59 -44.03 -3.58
CA VAL A 116 -63.85 -42.72 -2.98
C VAL A 116 -62.73 -41.77 -3.38
N THR A 117 -63.12 -40.56 -3.81
CA THR A 117 -62.22 -39.40 -3.95
C THR A 117 -62.62 -38.37 -2.91
N ALA A 118 -61.68 -37.99 -2.03
CA ALA A 118 -61.93 -37.05 -0.96
C ALA A 118 -60.87 -35.94 -0.96
N PRO A 119 -61.24 -34.67 -0.79
CA PRO A 119 -60.27 -33.58 -0.74
C PRO A 119 -59.43 -33.65 0.52
N MET A 120 -58.12 -33.43 0.37
CA MET A 120 -57.18 -33.32 1.49
C MET A 120 -57.01 -31.85 1.89
N THR A 121 -56.64 -31.62 3.15
CA THR A 121 -56.29 -30.27 3.62
C THR A 121 -55.09 -29.75 2.82
N PRO A 122 -55.15 -28.53 2.26
CA PRO A 122 -54.02 -27.94 1.58
C PRO A 122 -52.77 -27.92 2.47
N THR A 123 -51.66 -28.40 1.93
CA THR A 123 -50.39 -28.51 2.63
C THR A 123 -49.44 -27.42 2.15
N GLN A 124 -48.73 -26.78 3.08
CA GLN A 124 -47.65 -25.85 2.74
C GLN A 124 -46.35 -26.63 2.63
N LEU A 125 -45.73 -26.54 1.47
CA LEU A 125 -44.41 -27.09 1.16
C LEU A 125 -43.47 -25.90 0.88
N GLY A 126 -42.17 -26.16 0.88
CA GLY A 126 -41.17 -25.15 0.56
C GLY A 126 -40.01 -25.79 -0.19
N ILE A 127 -39.47 -25.07 -1.15
CA ILE A 127 -38.18 -25.40 -1.77
C ILE A 127 -37.18 -24.32 -1.46
N VAL A 128 -35.94 -24.72 -1.23
CA VAL A 128 -34.90 -23.84 -0.71
C VAL A 128 -33.78 -23.74 -1.73
N PHE A 129 -33.43 -22.52 -2.10
CA PHE A 129 -32.30 -22.20 -2.95
C PHE A 129 -31.21 -21.50 -2.16
N ASN A 130 -29.95 -21.86 -2.43
CA ASN A 130 -28.80 -21.09 -1.97
C ASN A 130 -28.41 -20.14 -3.10
N VAL A 131 -28.58 -18.85 -2.89
CA VAL A 131 -28.10 -17.83 -3.83
C VAL A 131 -26.68 -17.44 -3.42
N ARG A 132 -25.76 -17.49 -4.38
CA ARG A 132 -24.35 -17.15 -4.21
C ARG A 132 -23.93 -16.14 -5.26
N GLY A 133 -23.66 -14.93 -4.78
CA GLY A 133 -23.05 -13.84 -5.49
C GLY A 133 -21.57 -14.05 -5.75
N GLU A 134 -21.06 -13.32 -6.73
CA GLU A 134 -19.62 -13.21 -6.91
C GLU A 134 -19.04 -12.21 -5.90
N ILE A 135 -17.79 -12.41 -5.51
CA ILE A 135 -17.05 -11.46 -4.68
C ILE A 135 -16.11 -10.70 -5.61
N ILE A 136 -16.35 -9.41 -5.77
CA ILE A 136 -15.56 -8.54 -6.64
C ILE A 136 -14.93 -7.46 -5.76
N ILE A 137 -13.66 -7.64 -5.41
CA ILE A 137 -12.91 -6.67 -4.59
C ILE A 137 -12.02 -5.84 -5.50
N ASP A 138 -12.21 -4.52 -5.45
CA ASP A 138 -11.41 -3.54 -6.17
C ASP A 138 -10.87 -2.45 -5.24
N VAL A 139 -9.94 -1.67 -5.77
CA VAL A 139 -9.39 -0.48 -5.09
C VAL A 139 -10.13 0.74 -5.63
N ALA A 140 -10.92 1.38 -4.78
CA ALA A 140 -11.73 2.54 -5.14
C ALA A 140 -10.91 3.83 -5.14
N ASP A 141 -9.92 3.94 -4.25
CA ASP A 141 -9.10 5.14 -4.08
C ASP A 141 -7.73 4.79 -3.48
N VAL A 142 -6.72 5.60 -3.80
CA VAL A 142 -5.35 5.48 -3.27
C VAL A 142 -4.82 6.88 -2.95
N THR A 143 -4.40 7.08 -1.71
CA THR A 143 -3.78 8.34 -1.26
C THR A 143 -2.49 8.07 -0.50
N THR A 144 -1.62 9.08 -0.46
CA THR A 144 -0.35 9.05 0.27
C THR A 144 -0.24 10.22 1.24
N ASP A 145 0.44 9.97 2.37
CA ASP A 145 0.89 11.00 3.31
C ASP A 145 2.39 10.78 3.61
N PRO A 146 3.29 11.67 3.15
CA PRO A 146 3.01 12.94 2.47
C PRO A 146 2.32 12.75 1.09
N THR A 147 1.58 13.77 0.67
CA THR A 147 0.91 13.78 -0.64
C THR A 147 1.92 13.71 -1.78
N GLU A 148 3.02 14.43 -1.62
CA GLU A 148 4.15 14.46 -2.56
C GLU A 148 5.23 13.49 -2.06
N VAL A 149 5.21 12.28 -2.60
CA VAL A 149 6.19 11.23 -2.24
C VAL A 149 7.46 11.46 -3.03
N ARG A 150 8.61 11.56 -2.36
CA ARG A 150 9.91 11.83 -2.98
C ARG A 150 10.97 10.79 -2.63
N PRO A 151 12.08 10.73 -3.40
CA PRO A 151 13.22 9.89 -3.05
C PRO A 151 13.73 10.20 -1.63
N GLY A 152 13.91 9.14 -0.83
CA GLY A 152 14.43 9.24 0.53
C GLY A 152 13.36 9.51 1.59
N ASP A 153 12.08 9.60 1.22
CA ASP A 153 11.00 9.72 2.19
C ASP A 153 10.86 8.42 3.01
N ASP A 154 10.97 8.58 4.33
CA ASP A 154 10.74 7.51 5.28
C ASP A 154 9.30 7.56 5.80
N TYR A 155 8.73 6.40 6.12
CA TYR A 155 7.42 6.29 6.76
C TYR A 155 6.25 6.91 5.96
N VAL A 156 6.29 6.80 4.63
CA VAL A 156 5.19 7.21 3.74
C VAL A 156 3.97 6.32 4.01
N THR A 157 2.87 6.96 4.37
CA THR A 157 1.59 6.28 4.62
C THR A 157 0.84 6.12 3.31
N VAL A 158 0.64 4.89 2.85
CA VAL A 158 -0.18 4.57 1.67
C VAL A 158 -1.53 4.07 2.14
N THR A 159 -2.59 4.76 1.76
CA THR A 159 -3.97 4.44 2.14
C THR A 159 -4.75 4.00 0.91
N ALA A 160 -5.21 2.75 0.89
CA ALA A 160 -6.03 2.19 -0.18
C ALA A 160 -7.45 1.88 0.33
N THR A 161 -8.46 2.40 -0.36
CA THR A 161 -9.86 2.09 -0.06
C THR A 161 -10.27 0.85 -0.87
N LEU A 162 -10.52 -0.26 -0.20
CA LEU A 162 -11.02 -1.51 -0.80
C LEU A 162 -12.54 -1.48 -0.83
N SER A 163 -13.13 -1.81 -1.98
CA SER A 163 -14.58 -1.90 -2.16
C SER A 163 -14.95 -3.30 -2.63
N ASN A 164 -16.01 -3.87 -2.05
CA ASN A 164 -16.63 -5.08 -2.59
C ASN A 164 -17.86 -4.67 -3.42
N SER A 165 -17.71 -4.72 -4.74
CA SER A 165 -18.76 -4.38 -5.71
C SER A 165 -19.62 -5.58 -6.12
N GLY A 166 -19.27 -6.79 -5.65
CA GLY A 166 -20.05 -8.01 -5.87
C GLY A 166 -21.15 -8.20 -4.81
N GLU A 167 -21.94 -9.26 -4.97
CA GLU A 167 -23.06 -9.61 -4.10
C GLU A 167 -22.69 -10.60 -2.98
N GLY A 168 -21.49 -11.18 -3.07
CA GLY A 168 -20.96 -12.12 -2.09
C GLY A 168 -20.22 -11.45 -0.93
N GLN A 169 -20.32 -12.01 0.29
CA GLN A 169 -19.54 -11.51 1.44
C GLN A 169 -18.11 -12.08 1.43
N ALA A 170 -17.11 -11.19 1.54
CA ALA A 170 -15.72 -11.59 1.73
C ALA A 170 -15.37 -11.64 3.23
N LYS A 171 -14.85 -12.77 3.69
CA LYS A 171 -14.37 -13.00 5.06
C LYS A 171 -12.84 -13.06 5.10
N GLU A 172 -12.29 -12.82 6.29
CA GLU A 172 -10.84 -12.84 6.55
C GLU A 172 -10.02 -12.05 5.51
N VAL A 173 -10.56 -10.91 5.05
CA VAL A 173 -9.93 -10.07 4.05
C VAL A 173 -8.63 -9.52 4.62
N LYS A 174 -7.53 -9.85 3.95
CA LYS A 174 -6.16 -9.43 4.27
C LYS A 174 -5.53 -8.88 3.01
N ALA A 175 -4.92 -7.71 3.12
CA ALA A 175 -4.19 -7.08 2.03
C ALA A 175 -2.70 -6.99 2.38
N VAL A 176 -1.84 -7.30 1.42
CA VAL A 176 -0.38 -7.22 1.53
C VAL A 176 0.12 -6.37 0.38
N LEU A 177 0.72 -5.23 0.71
CA LEU A 177 1.37 -4.36 -0.27
C LEU A 177 2.78 -4.90 -0.54
N GLU A 178 3.02 -5.32 -1.77
CA GLU A 178 4.32 -5.78 -2.24
C GLU A 178 5.14 -4.56 -2.64
N CYS A 179 6.35 -4.46 -2.08
CA CYS A 179 7.26 -3.36 -2.36
C CYS A 179 8.21 -3.78 -3.50
N PRO A 180 8.13 -3.16 -4.69
CA PRO A 180 9.10 -3.38 -5.76
C PRO A 180 10.45 -2.72 -5.42
N GLU A 181 11.44 -2.85 -6.33
CA GLU A 181 12.74 -2.20 -6.19
C GLU A 181 12.61 -0.69 -5.94
N GLY A 182 13.40 -0.16 -5.00
CA GLY A 182 13.32 1.22 -4.54
C GLY A 182 12.30 1.48 -3.42
N PHE A 183 11.48 0.49 -3.04
CA PHE A 183 10.55 0.59 -1.92
C PHE A 183 10.78 -0.53 -0.92
N LYS A 184 10.50 -0.27 0.36
CA LYS A 184 10.51 -1.30 1.41
C LYS A 184 9.47 -0.97 2.48
N PRO A 185 8.96 -1.98 3.23
CA PRO A 185 8.14 -1.70 4.40
C PRO A 185 8.95 -0.92 5.44
N SER A 186 8.40 0.14 6.02
CA SER A 186 9.12 0.97 7.01
C SER A 186 9.50 0.19 8.27
N LYS A 187 8.66 -0.78 8.65
CA LYS A 187 8.92 -1.73 9.76
C LYS A 187 8.33 -3.09 9.44
N SER A 188 8.67 -4.09 10.25
CA SER A 188 8.08 -5.43 10.17
C SER A 188 6.55 -5.37 10.11
N ALA A 189 5.98 -5.98 9.07
CA ALA A 189 4.54 -6.08 8.82
C ALA A 189 3.77 -4.76 8.63
N THR A 190 4.46 -3.64 8.38
CA THR A 190 3.80 -2.36 8.03
C THR A 190 3.19 -2.33 6.63
N ASN A 191 3.47 -3.34 5.82
CA ASN A 191 2.89 -3.56 4.50
C ASN A 191 1.71 -4.55 4.52
N ILE A 192 1.15 -4.88 5.69
CA ILE A 192 0.04 -5.82 5.84
C ILE A 192 -1.13 -5.12 6.53
N ALA A 193 -2.33 -5.22 5.95
CA ALA A 193 -3.58 -4.74 6.53
C ALA A 193 -4.57 -5.89 6.70
N TYR A 194 -5.22 -5.95 7.87
CA TYR A 194 -6.29 -6.90 8.17
C TYR A 194 -7.62 -6.15 8.20
N ILE A 195 -8.49 -6.46 7.24
CA ILE A 195 -9.78 -5.81 7.05
C ILE A 195 -10.89 -6.62 7.74
N GLY A 196 -10.73 -7.95 7.80
CA GLY A 196 -11.71 -8.83 8.45
C GLY A 196 -12.87 -9.16 7.51
N ILE A 197 -14.01 -8.49 7.63
CA ILE A 197 -15.19 -8.77 6.80
C ILE A 197 -15.46 -7.58 5.88
N LEU A 198 -15.64 -7.83 4.59
CA LEU A 198 -16.05 -6.83 3.61
C LEU A 198 -17.37 -7.26 2.95
N ASN A 199 -18.45 -6.64 3.42
CA ASN A 199 -19.81 -6.92 2.95
C ASN A 199 -20.03 -6.41 1.52
N PRO A 200 -21.00 -6.98 0.78
CA PRO A 200 -21.47 -6.44 -0.50
C PRO A 200 -21.77 -4.95 -0.42
N GLY A 201 -21.32 -4.19 -1.42
CA GLY A 201 -21.50 -2.74 -1.53
C GLY A 201 -20.76 -1.91 -0.48
N SER A 202 -19.99 -2.53 0.42
CA SER A 202 -19.25 -1.83 1.47
C SER A 202 -17.82 -1.51 1.06
N GLN A 203 -17.24 -0.53 1.74
CA GLN A 203 -15.85 -0.12 1.59
C GLN A 203 -15.11 -0.21 2.93
N SER A 204 -13.81 -0.50 2.86
CA SER A 204 -12.92 -0.47 4.03
C SER A 204 -11.55 0.06 3.64
N VAL A 205 -10.91 0.74 4.58
CA VAL A 205 -9.58 1.33 4.37
C VAL A 205 -8.49 0.34 4.78
N ALA A 206 -7.45 0.23 3.96
CA ALA A 206 -6.21 -0.49 4.22
C ALA A 206 -5.05 0.51 4.22
N THR A 207 -4.30 0.57 5.32
CA THR A 207 -3.18 1.51 5.50
C THR A 207 -1.87 0.76 5.59
N PHE A 208 -0.87 1.23 4.84
CA PHE A 208 0.47 0.68 4.77
C PHE A 208 1.50 1.78 5.05
N HIS A 209 2.69 1.40 5.53
CA HIS A 209 3.80 2.34 5.68
C HIS A 209 5.03 1.80 4.95
N ILE A 210 5.58 2.61 4.06
CA ILE A 210 6.72 2.26 3.22
C ILE A 210 7.79 3.34 3.30
N ASP A 211 9.05 2.95 3.09
CA ASP A 211 10.15 3.87 2.86
C ASP A 211 10.51 3.84 1.37
N VAL A 212 10.91 5.00 0.85
CA VAL A 212 11.35 5.22 -0.52
C VAL A 212 12.86 5.40 -0.53
N GLU A 213 13.57 4.66 -1.38
CA GLU A 213 15.02 4.76 -1.48
C GLU A 213 15.45 6.13 -2.01
N ASP A 214 16.51 6.71 -1.45
CA ASP A 214 17.01 8.06 -1.78
C ASP A 214 17.49 8.19 -3.25
N GLY A 215 17.88 7.07 -3.87
CA GLY A 215 18.34 7.02 -5.27
C GLY A 215 17.30 6.53 -6.28
N ILE A 216 16.04 6.36 -5.87
CA ILE A 216 14.99 5.97 -6.81
C ILE A 216 14.76 7.09 -7.83
N ARG A 217 14.46 6.71 -9.07
CA ARG A 217 14.07 7.69 -10.11
C ARG A 217 12.67 8.21 -9.82
N ASP A 218 12.40 9.44 -10.27
CA ASP A 218 11.04 9.98 -10.32
C ASP A 218 10.18 9.22 -11.34
N GLY A 219 8.86 9.30 -11.15
CA GLY A 219 7.87 8.74 -12.05
C GLY A 219 6.84 7.84 -11.36
N TYR A 220 5.99 7.20 -12.16
CA TYR A 220 4.93 6.34 -11.65
C TYR A 220 5.43 4.93 -11.37
N TYR A 221 5.24 4.49 -10.14
CA TYR A 221 5.52 3.13 -9.69
C TYR A 221 4.23 2.37 -9.40
N SER A 222 4.22 1.10 -9.79
CA SER A 222 3.11 0.18 -9.54
C SER A 222 3.48 -0.74 -8.38
N LEU A 223 2.77 -0.61 -7.26
CA LEU A 223 2.94 -1.45 -6.08
C LEU A 223 1.82 -2.50 -6.07
N PRO A 224 2.13 -3.80 -6.26
CA PRO A 224 1.13 -4.84 -6.26
C PRO A 224 0.51 -5.01 -4.86
N LEU A 225 -0.81 -4.89 -4.77
CA LEU A 225 -1.61 -5.17 -3.60
C LEU A 225 -2.21 -6.57 -3.72
N ARG A 226 -1.65 -7.52 -3.00
CA ARG A 226 -2.18 -8.89 -2.91
C ARG A 226 -3.29 -8.93 -1.87
N ILE A 227 -4.50 -9.28 -2.28
CA ILE A 227 -5.66 -9.40 -1.41
C ILE A 227 -6.05 -10.87 -1.32
N THR A 228 -6.05 -11.41 -0.11
CA THR A 228 -6.53 -12.77 0.19
C THR A 228 -7.81 -12.69 1.00
N TYR A 229 -8.80 -13.52 0.69
CA TYR A 229 -10.08 -13.58 1.39
C TYR A 229 -10.70 -14.96 1.28
N LYS A 230 -11.73 -15.21 2.08
CA LYS A 230 -12.57 -16.41 2.03
C LYS A 230 -13.99 -16.07 1.61
N ASP A 231 -14.61 -16.94 0.83
CA ASP A 231 -16.06 -16.87 0.59
C ASP A 231 -16.87 -17.38 1.79
N THR A 232 -18.20 -17.31 1.69
CA THR A 232 -19.13 -17.81 2.71
C THR A 232 -18.93 -19.31 3.01
N ASN A 233 -18.41 -20.11 2.08
CA ASN A 233 -18.10 -21.53 2.25
C ASN A 233 -16.69 -21.82 2.80
N ASN A 234 -15.93 -20.78 3.14
CA ASN A 234 -14.54 -20.87 3.59
C ASN A 234 -13.55 -21.36 2.51
N ASN A 235 -13.87 -21.21 1.23
CA ASN A 235 -12.86 -21.40 0.18
C ASN A 235 -11.94 -20.18 0.13
N ASP A 236 -10.64 -20.40 0.00
CA ASP A 236 -9.64 -19.35 -0.08
C ASP A 236 -9.49 -18.80 -1.51
N TYR A 237 -9.42 -17.48 -1.63
CA TYR A 237 -9.17 -16.75 -2.87
C TYR A 237 -8.01 -15.77 -2.71
N SER A 238 -7.33 -15.50 -3.80
CA SER A 238 -6.21 -14.56 -3.86
C SER A 238 -6.28 -13.79 -5.16
N ILE A 239 -6.34 -12.46 -5.06
CA ILE A 239 -6.33 -11.54 -6.19
C ILE A 239 -5.20 -10.53 -6.01
N THR A 240 -4.83 -9.87 -7.11
CA THR A 240 -3.83 -8.80 -7.09
C THR A 240 -4.41 -7.59 -7.81
N ARG A 241 -4.16 -6.42 -7.23
CA ARG A 241 -4.51 -5.09 -7.76
C ARG A 241 -3.26 -4.22 -7.72
N ASP A 242 -3.16 -3.24 -8.61
CA ASP A 242 -1.97 -2.38 -8.69
C ASP A 242 -2.27 -1.02 -8.08
N LEU A 243 -1.49 -0.60 -7.08
CA LEU A 243 -1.52 0.76 -6.55
C LEU A 243 -0.50 1.60 -7.31
N ARG A 244 -0.95 2.65 -8.00
CA ARG A 244 -0.05 3.57 -8.70
C ARG A 244 0.33 4.71 -7.76
N ILE A 245 1.62 4.85 -7.50
CA ILE A 245 2.19 5.94 -6.70
C ILE A 245 3.10 6.75 -7.61
N LEU A 246 2.99 8.08 -7.57
CA LEU A 246 3.92 8.99 -8.22
C LEU A 246 5.04 9.30 -7.23
N VAL A 247 6.27 8.97 -7.61
CA VAL A 247 7.45 9.55 -6.96
C VAL A 247 7.76 10.85 -7.68
N GLU A 248 7.64 11.95 -6.97
CA GLU A 248 7.91 13.29 -7.49
C GLU A 248 9.41 13.53 -7.64
N PRO A 249 9.79 14.40 -8.60
CA PRO A 249 11.17 14.82 -8.76
C PRO A 249 11.67 15.55 -7.50
N LYS A 250 12.98 15.58 -7.36
CA LYS A 250 13.66 16.21 -6.23
C LYS A 250 15.05 16.66 -6.67
N PRO A 251 15.49 17.88 -6.32
CA PRO A 251 16.87 18.29 -6.55
C PRO A 251 17.81 17.47 -5.65
N ASP A 252 19.01 17.19 -6.12
CA ASP A 252 20.08 16.58 -5.31
C ASP A 252 21.43 17.11 -5.81
N PHE A 253 22.44 17.09 -4.95
CA PHE A 253 23.70 17.73 -5.24
C PHE A 253 24.92 16.86 -4.95
N GLU A 254 25.88 16.90 -5.87
CA GLU A 254 27.20 16.33 -5.67
C GLU A 254 28.25 17.44 -5.63
N VAL A 255 29.26 17.30 -4.77
CA VAL A 255 30.44 18.19 -4.78
C VAL A 255 31.43 17.61 -5.78
N THR A 256 31.57 18.23 -6.95
CA THR A 256 32.41 17.72 -8.04
C THR A 256 33.86 18.19 -7.96
N SER A 257 34.12 19.34 -7.33
CA SER A 257 35.47 19.89 -7.17
C SER A 257 35.58 20.78 -5.93
N VAL A 258 36.75 20.76 -5.29
CA VAL A 258 37.12 21.66 -4.19
C VAL A 258 38.50 22.24 -4.47
N LYS A 259 38.60 23.57 -4.50
CA LYS A 259 39.86 24.30 -4.65
C LYS A 259 40.12 25.17 -3.42
N ILE A 260 41.36 25.16 -2.95
CA ILE A 260 41.77 25.84 -1.72
C ILE A 260 42.93 26.78 -2.04
N SER A 261 42.83 28.03 -1.61
CA SER A 261 43.88 29.03 -1.73
C SER A 261 44.15 29.69 -0.38
N PRO A 262 45.38 29.68 0.17
CA PRO A 262 46.58 29.06 -0.39
C PRO A 262 46.51 27.52 -0.39
N GLU A 263 47.19 26.85 -1.32
CA GLU A 263 47.22 25.38 -1.43
C GLU A 263 47.71 24.69 -0.16
N THR A 264 48.67 25.31 0.55
CA THR A 264 49.16 24.84 1.85
C THR A 264 48.61 25.74 2.95
N ILE A 265 47.59 25.27 3.64
CA ILE A 265 47.02 25.96 4.80
C ILE A 265 47.92 25.79 6.02
N ARG A 266 48.22 26.87 6.72
CA ARG A 266 48.95 26.91 8.00
C ARG A 266 48.20 27.77 9.02
N SER A 267 48.57 27.66 10.30
CA SER A 267 48.00 28.52 11.36
C SER A 267 48.18 30.00 11.02
N GLY A 268 47.13 30.79 11.21
CA GLY A 268 47.11 32.22 10.86
C GLY A 268 46.96 32.53 9.37
N ASN A 269 46.73 31.54 8.50
CA ASN A 269 46.42 31.81 7.10
C ASN A 269 44.97 32.24 6.92
N HIS A 270 44.77 33.22 6.04
CA HIS A 270 43.48 33.51 5.44
C HIS A 270 43.28 32.57 4.25
N VAL A 271 42.19 31.80 4.26
CA VAL A 271 41.91 30.73 3.31
C VAL A 271 40.64 31.04 2.54
N ARG A 272 40.69 30.87 1.21
CA ARG A 272 39.54 30.84 0.31
C ARG A 272 39.30 29.41 -0.17
N LEU A 273 38.10 28.92 0.06
CA LEU A 273 37.61 27.58 -0.28
C LEU A 273 36.54 27.71 -1.37
N GLU A 274 36.88 27.35 -2.61
CA GLU A 274 35.94 27.29 -3.72
C GLU A 274 35.39 25.86 -3.87
N ILE A 275 34.07 25.74 -3.87
CA ILE A 275 33.33 24.48 -3.93
C ILE A 275 32.49 24.51 -5.20
N THR A 276 32.73 23.55 -6.09
CA THR A 276 31.89 23.30 -7.27
C THR A 276 30.85 22.26 -6.89
N VAL A 277 29.58 22.62 -7.08
CA VAL A 277 28.43 21.78 -6.78
C VAL A 277 27.67 21.55 -8.07
N LYS A 278 27.30 20.30 -8.35
CA LYS A 278 26.50 19.90 -9.51
C LYS A 278 25.12 19.46 -9.06
N ASN A 279 24.06 19.92 -9.73
CA ASN A 279 22.72 19.36 -9.55
C ASN A 279 22.65 17.98 -10.24
N THR A 280 22.53 16.92 -9.46
CA THR A 280 22.42 15.52 -9.91
C THR A 280 21.03 14.94 -9.69
N GLY A 281 20.10 15.75 -9.17
CA GLY A 281 18.70 15.36 -8.98
C GLY A 281 17.92 15.29 -10.29
N SER A 282 16.61 15.08 -10.16
CA SER A 282 15.66 15.05 -11.29
C SER A 282 14.85 16.34 -11.43
N GLU A 283 15.17 17.36 -10.64
CA GLU A 283 14.51 18.67 -10.65
C GLU A 283 15.53 19.82 -10.67
N ASP A 284 15.16 20.93 -11.30
CA ASP A 284 15.91 22.17 -11.22
C ASP A 284 15.86 22.71 -9.78
N ALA A 285 16.97 23.28 -9.33
CA ALA A 285 17.05 23.84 -7.99
C ALA A 285 17.12 25.35 -8.07
N LYS A 286 16.23 26.04 -7.35
CA LYS A 286 16.26 27.50 -7.26
C LYS A 286 16.96 27.96 -5.98
N SER A 287 17.56 29.13 -6.02
CA SER A 287 18.15 29.77 -4.83
C SER A 287 19.16 28.92 -4.06
N VAL A 288 20.06 28.25 -4.78
CA VAL A 288 21.10 27.39 -4.20
C VAL A 288 22.09 28.23 -3.40
N GLU A 289 22.25 27.90 -2.13
CA GLU A 289 23.19 28.51 -1.18
C GLU A 289 24.06 27.41 -0.55
N ILE A 290 25.37 27.62 -0.52
CA ILE A 290 26.29 26.80 0.27
C ILE A 290 26.60 27.49 1.60
N ARG A 291 26.64 26.74 2.70
CA ARG A 291 26.96 27.26 4.03
C ARG A 291 27.85 26.31 4.82
N ALA A 292 28.94 26.83 5.37
CA ALA A 292 29.78 26.08 6.30
C ALA A 292 29.12 25.89 7.67
N ILE A 293 29.11 24.64 8.15
CA ILE A 293 28.74 24.26 9.51
C ILE A 293 30.02 23.95 10.29
N ARG A 294 30.60 25.00 10.89
CA ARG A 294 31.74 24.89 11.79
C ARG A 294 31.38 24.11 13.06
N LYS A 295 32.22 23.14 13.44
CA LYS A 295 32.23 22.54 14.77
C LYS A 295 33.12 23.34 15.71
N ALA A 296 32.79 23.42 17.00
CA ALA A 296 33.58 24.18 17.99
C ALA A 296 35.05 23.73 18.12
N THR A 297 35.38 22.51 17.68
CA THR A 297 36.74 21.95 17.70
C THR A 297 37.55 22.25 16.43
N GLN A 298 36.98 23.00 15.49
CA GLN A 298 37.62 23.38 14.22
C GLN A 298 38.21 24.80 14.33
N PRO A 299 39.48 25.00 13.99
CA PRO A 299 40.20 26.25 14.15
C PRO A 299 39.93 27.21 12.98
N PHE A 300 38.66 27.35 12.56
CA PHE A 300 38.29 28.13 11.38
C PHE A 300 37.38 29.29 11.81
N ASP A 301 37.84 30.52 11.64
CA ASP A 301 37.03 31.70 11.86
C ASP A 301 36.53 32.24 10.52
N PHE A 302 35.23 32.08 10.25
CA PHE A 302 34.67 32.36 8.92
C PHE A 302 34.35 33.85 8.77
N ASP A 303 34.96 34.48 7.77
CA ASP A 303 34.57 35.80 7.29
C ASP A 303 33.34 35.69 6.38
N GLU A 304 33.38 34.76 5.43
CA GLU A 304 32.28 34.43 4.51
C GLU A 304 31.84 32.99 4.73
N ARG A 305 30.81 32.84 5.57
CA ARG A 305 30.32 31.52 6.02
C ARG A 305 29.31 30.91 5.06
N SER A 306 28.67 31.69 4.20
CA SER A 306 27.79 31.20 3.16
C SER A 306 27.93 32.00 1.88
N CYS A 307 27.59 31.37 0.77
CA CYS A 307 27.66 31.94 -0.56
C CYS A 307 26.44 31.48 -1.38
N TYR A 308 25.81 32.43 -2.06
CA TYR A 308 24.70 32.19 -2.96
C TYR A 308 25.23 31.87 -4.35
N ILE A 309 24.89 30.70 -4.87
CA ILE A 309 25.31 30.20 -6.18
C ILE A 309 24.34 30.68 -7.27
N GLY A 310 23.04 30.70 -6.97
CA GLY A 310 22.00 31.00 -7.95
C GLY A 310 21.07 29.80 -8.17
N ASP A 311 20.43 29.78 -9.32
CA ASP A 311 19.64 28.64 -9.76
C ASP A 311 20.57 27.65 -10.48
N LEU A 312 20.31 26.36 -10.33
CA LEU A 312 21.06 25.29 -11.00
C LEU A 312 20.08 24.33 -11.65
N ASP A 313 20.07 24.34 -12.98
CA ASP A 313 19.29 23.38 -13.76
C ASP A 313 19.85 21.96 -13.58
N VAL A 314 19.06 20.94 -13.89
CA VAL A 314 19.52 19.54 -13.81
C VAL A 314 20.79 19.33 -14.64
N GLY A 315 21.85 18.87 -13.98
CA GLY A 315 23.16 18.63 -14.57
C GLY A 315 24.08 19.85 -14.64
N GLU A 316 23.61 21.04 -14.28
CA GLU A 316 24.42 22.26 -14.22
C GLU A 316 25.36 22.27 -13.00
N GLU A 317 26.49 22.95 -13.15
CA GLU A 317 27.45 23.19 -12.07
C GLU A 317 27.49 24.67 -11.67
N GLY A 318 27.51 24.91 -10.36
CA GLY A 318 27.71 26.22 -9.78
C GLY A 318 28.94 26.24 -8.87
N ILE A 319 29.57 27.41 -8.76
CA ILE A 319 30.76 27.61 -7.91
C ILE A 319 30.40 28.58 -6.79
N GLY A 320 30.52 28.12 -5.55
CA GLY A 320 30.45 28.98 -4.38
C GLY A 320 31.82 29.10 -3.70
N ALA A 321 32.09 30.23 -3.06
CA ALA A 321 33.34 30.46 -2.33
C ALA A 321 33.05 30.77 -0.86
N LEU A 322 33.84 30.19 0.03
CA LEU A 322 33.83 30.49 1.47
C LEU A 322 35.20 31.02 1.86
N SER A 323 35.27 31.94 2.82
CA SER A 323 36.54 32.45 3.33
C SER A 323 36.60 32.37 4.86
N PHE A 324 37.78 31.99 5.36
CA PHE A 324 38.02 31.89 6.79
C PHE A 324 39.49 32.07 7.15
N ASP A 325 39.74 32.59 8.33
CA ASP A 325 41.04 32.59 8.97
C ASP A 325 41.26 31.31 9.77
N VAL A 326 42.48 30.78 9.72
CA VAL A 326 42.89 29.66 10.56
C VAL A 326 43.42 30.18 11.88
N GLU A 327 42.87 29.71 13.00
CA GLU A 327 43.31 30.14 14.33
C GLU A 327 44.83 29.91 14.51
N ASN A 328 45.44 30.74 15.37
CA ASN A 328 46.85 30.64 15.68
C ASN A 328 47.04 30.59 17.21
N PRO A 329 47.43 29.45 17.79
CA PRO A 329 47.85 28.21 17.13
C PRO A 329 46.69 27.34 16.64
N ALA A 330 46.89 26.60 15.55
CA ALA A 330 45.98 25.54 15.09
C ALA A 330 46.74 24.21 14.98
N ASP A 331 46.09 23.11 15.38
CA ASP A 331 46.67 21.78 15.26
C ASP A 331 46.78 21.36 13.79
N ALA A 332 47.91 20.74 13.43
CA ALA A 332 48.11 20.21 12.10
C ALA A 332 47.38 18.87 11.95
N ARG A 333 46.26 18.87 11.22
CA ARG A 333 45.49 17.68 10.85
C ARG A 333 44.52 17.98 9.71
N GLU A 334 43.89 16.93 9.20
CA GLU A 334 42.74 17.04 8.32
C GLU A 334 41.47 17.31 9.12
N TYR A 335 40.75 18.35 8.74
CA TYR A 335 39.47 18.73 9.31
C TYR A 335 38.36 18.49 8.29
N LEU A 336 37.38 17.67 8.65
CA LEU A 336 36.19 17.43 7.84
C LEU A 336 35.18 18.56 8.05
N LEU A 337 35.22 19.55 7.15
CA LEU A 337 34.29 20.68 7.17
C LEU A 337 32.94 20.24 6.58
N LYS A 338 31.88 20.31 7.38
CA LYS A 338 30.53 20.06 6.89
C LYS A 338 30.03 21.30 6.16
N VAL A 339 29.60 21.13 4.92
CA VAL A 339 29.00 22.15 4.07
C VAL A 339 27.55 21.76 3.84
N ARG A 340 26.62 22.66 4.17
CA ARG A 340 25.20 22.51 3.91
C ARG A 340 24.85 23.23 2.62
N ILE A 341 24.31 22.51 1.66
CA ILE A 341 23.68 23.07 0.47
C ILE A 341 22.20 23.23 0.80
N ARG A 342 21.65 24.43 0.63
CA ARG A 342 20.23 24.72 0.79
C ARG A 342 19.69 25.26 -0.53
N CYS A 343 18.55 24.78 -0.97
CA CYS A 343 17.86 25.30 -2.14
C CYS A 343 16.34 25.28 -1.92
N THR A 344 15.61 25.89 -2.83
CA THR A 344 14.17 25.67 -3.02
C THR A 344 13.95 24.81 -4.24
N GLY A 345 12.85 24.07 -4.28
CA GLY A 345 12.35 23.43 -5.49
C GLY A 345 12.02 24.43 -6.59
N ASP A 346 11.60 23.92 -7.74
CA ASP A 346 11.21 24.73 -8.90
C ASP A 346 9.72 25.13 -8.84
N PRO A 347 9.41 26.42 -8.63
CA PRO A 347 8.03 26.91 -8.59
C PRO A 347 7.28 26.69 -9.89
N ASP A 348 7.98 26.57 -11.03
CA ASP A 348 7.37 26.37 -12.35
C ASP A 348 6.73 24.98 -12.49
N VAL A 349 7.23 23.98 -11.75
CA VAL A 349 6.61 22.64 -11.62
C VAL A 349 5.75 22.50 -10.36
N GLY A 350 5.61 23.57 -9.58
CA GLY A 350 4.76 23.61 -8.39
C GLY A 350 5.47 23.20 -7.10
N ASP A 351 6.80 23.03 -7.11
CA ASP A 351 7.56 22.69 -5.92
C ASP A 351 8.02 23.96 -5.17
N TYR A 352 7.50 24.12 -3.95
CA TYR A 352 7.85 25.23 -3.04
C TYR A 352 8.65 24.75 -1.82
N ASN A 353 9.07 23.49 -1.80
CA ASN A 353 9.76 22.91 -0.67
C ASN A 353 11.19 23.46 -0.54
N VAL A 354 11.70 23.44 0.69
CA VAL A 354 13.08 23.84 0.99
C VAL A 354 13.87 22.58 1.28
N TYR A 355 14.91 22.34 0.48
CA TYR A 355 15.78 21.19 0.63
C TYR A 355 17.10 21.57 1.30
N THR A 356 17.65 20.63 2.07
CA THR A 356 18.97 20.78 2.68
C THR A 356 19.78 19.50 2.56
N PHE A 357 20.99 19.62 2.02
CA PHE A 357 21.92 18.52 1.82
C PHE A 357 23.21 18.81 2.58
N ASP A 358 23.65 17.88 3.42
CA ASP A 358 24.94 17.99 4.08
C ASP A 358 25.99 17.21 3.25
N ARG A 359 27.08 17.89 2.90
CA ARG A 359 28.28 17.33 2.27
C ARG A 359 29.51 17.61 3.14
N THR A 360 30.57 16.83 2.97
CA THR A 360 31.78 16.97 3.77
C THR A 360 32.96 17.28 2.86
N VAL A 361 33.69 18.34 3.20
CA VAL A 361 34.87 18.81 2.48
C VAL A 361 36.10 18.68 3.39
N PRO A 362 37.14 17.93 3.00
CA PRO A 362 38.37 17.84 3.77
C PRO A 362 39.20 19.11 3.62
N VAL A 363 39.65 19.67 4.75
CA VAL A 363 40.51 20.84 4.84
C VAL A 363 41.73 20.50 5.69
N THR A 364 42.91 20.40 5.06
CA THR A 364 44.13 19.95 5.74
C THR A 364 44.99 21.12 6.18
N VAL A 365 45.14 21.29 7.50
CA VAL A 365 46.06 22.26 8.10
C VAL A 365 47.42 21.60 8.25
N SER A 366 48.42 22.16 7.58
CA SER A 366 49.81 21.70 7.66
C SER A 366 50.52 22.26 8.89
N PRO A 367 51.56 21.57 9.40
CA PRO A 367 52.41 22.12 10.45
C PRO A 367 52.96 23.49 10.06
N GLY A 368 52.91 24.45 10.99
CA GLY A 368 53.53 25.75 10.80
C GLY A 368 55.01 25.61 10.47
N ALA A 369 55.59 26.56 9.71
CA ALA A 369 57.03 26.62 9.55
C ALA A 369 57.67 26.61 10.94
N ALA A 370 58.62 25.69 11.16
CA ALA A 370 59.22 25.54 12.47
C ALA A 370 59.78 26.88 12.96
N LYS A 371 59.46 27.27 14.20
CA LYS A 371 60.11 28.37 14.94
C LYS A 371 61.65 28.35 14.83
N HIS A 372 62.22 27.21 14.46
CA HIS A 372 63.64 26.99 14.24
C HIS A 372 64.28 27.88 13.17
N GLU A 373 63.58 28.31 12.12
CA GLU A 373 64.20 29.18 11.10
C GLU A 373 64.37 30.62 11.60
N MET A 374 63.41 31.13 12.38
CA MET A 374 63.52 32.46 12.97
C MET A 374 64.55 32.48 14.12
N GLN A 375 64.57 31.44 14.97
CA GLN A 375 65.57 31.31 16.03
C GLN A 375 66.99 31.08 15.48
N ALA A 376 67.16 30.34 14.38
CA ALA A 376 68.45 30.21 13.71
C ALA A 376 68.93 31.53 13.12
N ARG A 377 68.04 32.33 12.52
CA ARG A 377 68.37 33.68 12.05
C ARG A 377 68.75 34.62 13.20
N TYR A 378 68.04 34.59 14.32
CA TYR A 378 68.42 35.35 15.52
C TYR A 378 69.74 34.85 16.13
N ALA A 379 69.98 33.53 16.17
CA ALA A 379 71.22 32.97 16.69
C ALA A 379 72.43 33.29 15.80
N VAL A 380 72.28 33.30 14.47
CA VAL A 380 73.31 33.75 13.53
C VAL A 380 73.55 35.25 13.65
N PHE A 381 72.50 36.06 13.83
CA PHE A 381 72.63 37.51 14.02
C PHE A 381 73.30 37.86 15.37
N ILE A 382 72.94 37.17 16.45
CA ILE A 382 73.57 37.32 17.77
C ILE A 382 75.02 36.80 17.73
N GLY A 383 75.27 35.67 17.06
CA GLY A 383 76.62 35.14 16.85
C GLY A 383 77.52 36.11 16.08
N ALA A 384 77.00 36.74 15.02
CA ALA A 384 77.73 37.77 14.26
C ALA A 384 78.03 39.01 15.13
N LEU A 385 77.08 39.47 15.96
CA LEU A 385 77.30 40.57 16.90
C LEU A 385 78.38 40.24 17.94
N ILE A 386 78.39 39.02 18.49
CA ILE A 386 79.41 38.59 19.46
C ILE A 386 80.81 38.56 18.83
N VAL A 387 80.94 38.08 17.58
CA VAL A 387 82.22 38.09 16.86
C VAL A 387 82.67 39.52 16.55
N LEU A 388 81.74 40.41 16.17
CA LEU A 388 82.05 41.80 15.87
C LEU A 388 82.50 42.56 17.13
N PHE A 389 81.77 42.44 18.24
CA PHE A 389 82.12 43.06 19.51
C PHE A 389 83.36 42.42 20.16
N GLY A 390 83.53 41.10 20.04
CA GLY A 390 84.72 40.37 20.49
C GLY A 390 85.97 40.77 19.70
N GLY A 391 85.84 40.94 18.38
CA GLY A 391 86.91 41.45 17.51
C GLY A 391 87.30 42.89 17.84
N ILE A 392 86.32 43.77 18.09
CA ILE A 392 86.56 45.16 18.52
C ILE A 392 87.24 45.20 19.91
N TYR A 393 86.81 44.36 20.86
CA TYR A 393 87.42 44.28 22.18
C TYR A 393 88.88 43.78 22.12
N TYR A 394 89.16 42.76 21.29
CA TYR A 394 90.52 42.25 21.12
C TYR A 394 91.44 43.26 20.42
N TYR A 395 90.92 43.97 19.41
CA TYR A 395 91.64 45.04 18.72
C TYR A 395 91.97 46.22 19.64
N LEU A 396 91.06 46.59 20.56
CA LEU A 396 91.29 47.66 21.55
C LEU A 396 92.25 47.24 22.68
N LYS A 397 92.28 45.95 23.05
CA LYS A 397 93.17 45.43 24.09
C LYS A 397 94.62 45.23 23.61
N GLY A 398 94.83 44.97 22.32
CA GLY A 398 96.17 44.86 21.70
C GLY A 398 96.88 46.20 21.45
N ARG A 399 96.28 47.33 21.85
CA ARG A 399 96.78 48.69 21.59
C ARG A 399 97.18 49.47 22.86
N LYS A 400 97.38 48.76 23.99
CA LYS A 400 97.92 49.32 25.24
C LYS A 400 99.23 48.68 25.60
#